data_AF-A0A1F6V5E4-F1
#
_entry.id   AF-A0A1F6V5E4-F1
#
_cell.length_a   1.000
_cell.length_b   1.000
_cell.length_c   1.000
_cell.angle_alpha   90.00
_cell.angle_beta   90.00
_cell.angle_gamma   90.00
#
_symmetry.space_group_name_H-M   'P 1'
#
loop_
_entity.id
_entity.type
_entity.pdbx_description
1 polymer ?
#
loop_
_entity_poly.entity_id
_entity_poly.type
_entity_poly.pdbx_seq_one_letter_code
_entity_poly.pdbx_strand_id
1 'polypeptide(L)'
;MQLNAIKLANAVAITTAILYIVCTLFVVVAPELSMTILAGGMHLPDATTALGESSVTLGGFLLGLVPLVIYAYVGAYLAAALYNRSVKS
;
A
#
# COMPACT_ATOMS: atom_id res chain seq x y z
N MET A 1 -19.88 -5.05 18.25
CA MET A 1 -19.28 -6.19 17.51
C MET A 1 -17.82 -6.26 17.89
N GLN A 2 -17.21 -7.45 18.08
CA GLN A 2 -15.77 -7.57 18.32
C GLN A 2 -15.07 -8.02 17.04
N LEU A 3 -14.04 -7.30 16.62
CA LEU A 3 -13.21 -7.64 15.48
C LEU A 3 -12.15 -8.67 15.90
N ASN A 4 -11.94 -9.70 15.10
CA ASN A 4 -10.78 -10.55 15.26
C ASN A 4 -9.57 -9.86 14.60
N ALA A 5 -8.74 -9.21 15.43
CA ALA A 5 -7.65 -8.36 14.95
C ALA A 5 -6.65 -9.10 14.04
N ILE A 6 -6.32 -10.36 14.35
CA ILE A 6 -5.38 -11.16 13.56
C ILE A 6 -6.00 -11.52 12.20
N LYS A 7 -7.24 -12.00 12.19
CA LYS A 7 -7.92 -12.34 10.93
C LYS A 7 -8.09 -11.12 10.03
N LEU A 8 -8.44 -9.97 10.61
CA LEU A 8 -8.54 -8.72 9.85
C LEU A 8 -7.18 -8.29 9.31
N ALA A 9 -6.14 -8.29 10.14
CA ALA A 9 -4.80 -7.90 9.73
C ALA A 9 -4.24 -8.79 8.60
N ASN A 10 -4.45 -10.11 8.68
CA ASN A 10 -4.09 -11.04 7.62
C ASN A 10 -4.86 -10.76 6.31
N ALA A 11 -6.18 -10.54 6.40
CA ALA A 11 -6.98 -10.21 5.23
C ALA A 11 -6.49 -8.92 4.57
N VAL A 12 -6.27 -7.87 5.36
CA VAL A 12 -5.75 -6.58 4.87
C VAL A 12 -4.38 -6.79 4.22
N ALA A 13 -3.44 -7.45 4.89
CA ALA A 13 -2.10 -7.73 4.36
C ALA A 13 -2.12 -8.44 2.99
N ILE A 14 -2.94 -9.49 2.86
CA ILE A 14 -3.10 -10.24 1.59
C ILE A 14 -3.71 -9.35 0.51
N THR A 15 -4.78 -8.62 0.83
CA THR A 15 -5.41 -7.72 -0.14
C THR A 15 -4.47 -6.61 -0.61
N THR A 16 -3.68 -6.04 0.30
CA THR A 16 -2.65 -5.05 -0.03
C THR A 16 -1.57 -5.63 -0.92
N ALA A 17 -1.11 -6.86 -0.65
CA ALA A 17 -0.12 -7.53 -1.50
C ALA A 17 -0.64 -7.73 -2.93
N ILE A 18 -1.87 -8.23 -3.07
CA ILE A 18 -2.52 -8.44 -4.37
C ILE A 18 -2.65 -7.11 -5.11
N LEU A 19 -3.14 -6.08 -4.42
CA LEU A 19 -3.32 -4.76 -5.02
C LEU A 19 -1.98 -4.15 -5.45
N TYR A 20 -0.93 -4.29 -4.65
CA TYR A 20 0.40 -3.81 -5.00
C TYR A 20 0.96 -4.50 -6.26
N ILE A 21 0.76 -5.81 -6.40
CA ILE A 21 1.16 -6.55 -7.60
C ILE A 21 0.43 -6.00 -8.83
N VAL A 22 -0.89 -5.81 -8.73
CA VAL A 22 -1.70 -5.23 -9.82
C VAL A 22 -1.23 -3.81 -10.15
N CYS A 23 -0.97 -2.97 -9.15
CA CYS A 23 -0.43 -1.62 -9.34
C CYS A 23 0.95 -1.66 -10.02
N THR A 24 1.82 -2.60 -9.66
CA THR A 24 3.13 -2.76 -10.30
C THR A 24 2.98 -3.12 -11.78
N LEU A 25 2.09 -4.06 -12.10
CA LEU A 25 1.80 -4.42 -13.50
C LEU A 25 1.27 -3.23 -14.28
N PHE A 26 0.42 -2.40 -13.66
CA PHE A 26 -0.08 -1.18 -14.28
C PHE A 26 1.03 -0.17 -14.57
N VAL A 27 1.99 0.01 -13.66
CA VAL A 27 3.18 0.86 -13.90
C VAL A 27 4.02 0.35 -15.07
N VAL A 28 4.15 -0.97 -15.23
CA VAL A 28 4.88 -1.56 -16.38
C VAL A 28 4.17 -1.28 -17.71
N VAL A 29 2.84 -1.32 -17.74
CA VAL A 29 2.06 -1.14 -18.98
C VAL A 29 1.85 0.34 -19.33
N ALA A 30 1.65 1.20 -18.33
CA ALA A 30 1.32 2.61 -18.51
C ALA A 30 2.10 3.50 -17.51
N PRO A 31 3.43 3.63 -17.66
CA PRO A 31 4.29 4.33 -16.70
C PRO A 31 3.95 5.82 -16.59
N GLU A 32 3.72 6.52 -17.71
CA GLU A 32 3.43 7.96 -17.71
C GLU A 32 2.12 8.30 -17.00
N LEU A 33 1.07 7.50 -17.25
CA LEU A 33 -0.22 7.64 -16.58
C LEU A 33 -0.09 7.35 -15.08
N SER A 34 0.69 6.32 -14.71
CA SER A 34 0.93 5.96 -13.32
C SER A 34 1.65 7.09 -12.57
N MET A 35 2.67 7.70 -13.18
CA MET A 35 3.40 8.84 -12.60
C MET A 35 2.51 10.08 -12.50
N THR A 36 1.62 10.32 -13.46
CA THR A 36 0.65 11.43 -13.41
C THR A 36 -0.33 11.26 -12.24
N ILE A 37 -0.86 10.06 -12.06
CA ILE A 37 -1.76 9.74 -10.93
C ILE A 37 -1.03 9.92 -9.61
N LEU A 38 0.22 9.42 -9.51
CA LEU A 38 1.04 9.56 -8.32
C LEU A 38 1.33 11.03 -7.99
N ALA A 39 1.70 11.84 -8.99
CA ALA A 39 1.93 13.27 -8.81
C ALA A 39 0.69 13.98 -8.24
N GLY A 40 -0.48 13.71 -8.84
CA GLY A 40 -1.75 14.26 -8.37
C GLY A 40 -2.10 13.82 -6.95
N GLY A 41 -1.91 12.53 -6.63
CA GLY A 41 -2.19 11.97 -5.31
C GLY A 41 -1.26 12.46 -4.21
N MET A 42 -0.01 12.79 -4.54
CA MET A 42 1.01 13.30 -3.62
C MET A 42 1.11 14.83 -3.62
N HIS A 43 0.26 15.53 -4.38
CA HIS A 43 0.33 16.98 -4.60
C HIS A 43 1.72 17.46 -5.11
N LEU A 44 2.40 16.63 -5.90
CA LEU A 44 3.68 16.98 -6.51
C LEU A 44 3.44 17.82 -7.78
N PRO A 45 4.23 18.88 -8.01
CA PRO A 45 4.10 19.73 -9.20
C PRO A 45 4.45 18.99 -10.49
N ASP A 46 5.39 18.03 -10.41
CA ASP A 46 5.78 17.15 -11.52
C ASP A 46 6.46 15.88 -10.94
N ALA A 47 5.96 14.69 -11.29
CA ALA A 47 6.49 13.43 -10.76
C ALA A 47 7.87 13.08 -11.31
N THR A 48 8.15 13.44 -12.56
CA THR A 48 9.39 13.14 -13.27
C THR A 48 10.60 13.87 -12.67
N THR A 49 10.43 15.14 -12.30
CA THR A 49 11.47 15.93 -11.60
C THR A 49 11.63 15.54 -10.14
N ALA A 50 10.57 15.05 -9.49
CA ALA A 50 10.60 14.65 -8.09
C ALA A 50 11.17 13.24 -7.85
N LEU A 51 10.97 12.31 -8.78
CA LEU A 51 11.23 10.88 -8.59
C LEU A 51 12.21 10.27 -9.60
N GLY A 52 12.57 10.99 -10.67
CA GLY A 52 13.43 10.50 -11.74
C GLY A 52 12.76 9.47 -12.66
N GLU A 53 13.53 8.87 -13.56
CA GLU A 53 13.06 7.75 -14.38
C GLU A 53 12.82 6.51 -13.50
N SER A 54 11.56 6.10 -13.38
CA SER A 54 11.17 4.92 -12.63
C SER A 54 11.25 3.67 -13.50
N SER A 55 12.32 2.88 -13.33
CA SER A 55 12.39 1.53 -13.89
C SER A 55 11.92 0.51 -12.84
N VAL A 56 11.01 -0.38 -13.24
CA VAL A 56 10.56 -1.48 -12.36
C VAL A 56 11.67 -2.52 -12.29
N THR A 57 12.37 -2.55 -11.16
CA THR A 57 13.39 -3.57 -10.85
C THR A 57 12.85 -4.57 -9.84
N LEU A 58 13.34 -5.80 -9.85
CA LEU A 58 12.96 -6.81 -8.86
C LEU A 58 13.28 -6.35 -7.43
N GLY A 59 14.42 -5.68 -7.25
CA GLY A 59 14.80 -5.09 -5.96
C GLY A 59 13.83 -4.01 -5.50
N GLY A 60 13.49 -3.06 -6.38
CA GLY A 60 12.52 -2.00 -6.08
C GLY A 60 11.13 -2.55 -5.78
N PHE A 61 10.68 -3.58 -6.52
CA PHE A 61 9.42 -4.27 -6.28
C PHE A 61 9.36 -4.89 -4.87
N LEU A 62 10.39 -5.64 -4.46
CA LEU A 62 10.42 -6.26 -3.13
C LEU A 62 10.55 -5.22 -2.01
N LEU A 63 11.36 -4.17 -2.22
CA LEU A 63 11.52 -3.06 -1.29
C LEU A 63 10.24 -2.24 -1.12
N GLY A 64 9.35 -2.21 -2.11
CA GLY A 64 8.02 -1.62 -1.95
C GLY A 64 7.00 -2.59 -1.33
N LEU A 65 6.93 -3.83 -1.84
CA LEU A 65 5.93 -4.81 -1.42
C LEU A 65 6.07 -5.18 0.06
N VAL A 66 7.27 -5.56 0.50
CA VAL A 66 7.47 -6.13 1.84
C VAL A 66 7.13 -5.12 2.94
N PRO A 67 7.67 -3.88 2.94
CA PRO A 67 7.31 -2.90 3.95
C PRO A 67 5.83 -2.52 3.88
N LEU A 68 5.25 -2.37 2.69
CA LEU A 68 3.85 -2.00 2.52
C LEU A 68 2.92 -3.04 3.16
N VAL A 69 3.17 -4.33 2.94
CA VAL A 69 2.38 -5.43 3.53
C VAL A 69 2.53 -5.45 5.05
N ILE A 70 3.74 -5.25 5.57
CA ILE A 70 3.99 -5.18 7.03
C ILE A 70 3.23 -4.00 7.64
N TYR A 71 3.31 -2.81 7.04
CA TYR A 71 2.60 -1.63 7.55
C TYR A 71 1.08 -1.79 7.48
N ALA A 72 0.56 -2.36 6.40
CA ALA A 72 -0.86 -2.68 6.27
C ALA A 72 -1.35 -3.66 7.35
N TYR A 73 -0.59 -4.74 7.60
CA TYR A 73 -0.89 -5.69 8.66
C TYR A 73 -0.93 -5.01 10.04
N VAL A 74 0.13 -4.29 10.38
CA VAL A 74 0.27 -3.63 11.69
C VAL A 74 -0.82 -2.58 11.87
N GLY A 75 -1.09 -1.75 10.85
CA GLY A 75 -2.13 -0.74 10.88
C GLY A 75 -3.51 -1.34 11.12
N ALA A 76 -3.88 -2.39 10.39
CA ALA A 76 -5.15 -3.08 10.55
C ALA A 76 -5.29 -3.77 11.92
N TYR A 77 -4.22 -4.39 12.42
CA TYR A 77 -4.20 -4.98 13.75
C TYR A 77 -4.45 -3.92 14.83
N LEU A 78 -3.73 -2.80 14.77
CA LEU A 78 -3.87 -1.69 15.72
C LEU A 78 -5.27 -1.08 15.66
N ALA A 79 -5.80 -0.85 14.45
CA ALA A 79 -7.15 -0.32 14.27
C ALA A 79 -8.21 -1.26 14.89
N ALA A 80 -8.11 -2.57 14.65
CA ALA A 80 -9.02 -3.55 15.26
C ALA A 80 -8.89 -3.60 16.78
N ALA A 81 -7.66 -3.54 17.31
CA ALA A 81 -7.41 -3.55 18.75
C ALA A 81 -7.99 -2.31 19.44
N LEU A 82 -7.81 -1.13 18.84
CA LEU A 82 -8.37 0.13 19.33
C LEU A 82 -9.89 0.15 19.24
N TYR A 83 -10.47 -0.30 18.13
CA TYR A 83 -11.92 -0.44 17.97
C TYR A 83 -12.49 -1.34 19.07
N ASN A 84 -11.92 -2.52 19.29
CA ASN A 84 -12.39 -3.42 20.34
C ASN A 84 -12.30 -2.82 21.75
N ARG A 85 -11.35 -1.93 22.01
CA ARG A 85 -11.27 -1.20 23.28
C ARG A 85 -12.37 -0.14 23.38
N SER A 86 -12.64 0.60 22.30
CA SER A 86 -13.62 1.69 22.31
C SER A 86 -15.06 1.20 22.45
N VAL A 87 -15.43 0.06 21.87
CA VAL A 87 -16.80 -0.51 22.00
C VAL A 87 -17.01 -1.37 23.24
N LYS A 88 -15.97 -1.59 24.05
CA LYS A 88 -16.06 -2.33 25.31
C LYS A 88 -16.20 -1.40 26.54
N SER A 89 -16.20 -0.08 26.32
CA SER A 89 -16.55 0.93 27.32
C SER A 89 -18.07 1.08 27.41
#